data_AF-A0A5B8CKC7-F1
#
_entry.id   AF-A0A5B8CKC7-F1
#
_cell.length_a   1.000
_cell.length_b   1.000
_cell.length_c   1.000
_cell.angle_alpha   90.00
_cell.angle_beta   90.00
_cell.angle_gamma   90.00
#
_symmetry.space_group_name_H-M   'P 1'
#
loop_
_entity.id
_entity.type
_entity.pdbx_description
1 polymer ?
#
loop_
_entity_poly.entity_id
_entity_poly.type
_entity_poly.pdbx_seq_one_letter_code
_entity_poly.pdbx_strand_id
1 'polypeptide(L)'
;MPEMNLERRKYLRNGERWVTINEVVYCRLWFEFLVFSPSYELARKHRAGTLTDSDQARLPADFADVLAVFDDLGDIQRITFDDWWLDKGFRFFGYQGEQPRVGVIDVLFRENPAQLETLLMRGAEYINERWSKQGQQPSAIVAIPLSLTKAQMAQHLEHALAPYKEKLSYLTPQPPKYGLHGRKRDTNSLFRYMKCLLVKAQFPEIKLYQIGAVAGLSSTYSSRFEENEDIEDRHALKILTSRAISRGLMIAENAARGIFPSYNRNEHAVAPNWEEMRHIIDSRGDWLDSL
;
A
#
# COMPACT_ATOMS: atom_id res chain seq x y z
N MET A 1 -25.12 -10.18 7.61
CA MET A 1 -23.94 -9.28 7.57
C MET A 1 -23.39 -9.20 8.98
N PRO A 2 -22.15 -9.63 9.25
CA PRO A 2 -21.56 -9.46 10.58
C PRO A 2 -21.11 -8.00 10.72
N GLU A 3 -21.58 -7.32 11.77
CA GLU A 3 -21.17 -5.96 12.13
C GLU A 3 -19.64 -5.87 12.25
N MET A 4 -19.04 -5.10 11.35
CA MET A 4 -17.61 -4.88 11.27
C MET A 4 -17.24 -3.78 12.27
N ASN A 5 -17.03 -4.17 13.53
CA ASN A 5 -16.64 -3.26 14.61
C ASN A 5 -15.17 -2.82 14.43
N LEU A 6 -14.95 -1.74 13.68
CA LEU A 6 -13.64 -1.25 13.23
C LEU A 6 -12.76 -0.64 14.35
N GLU A 7 -13.30 -0.33 15.52
CA GLU A 7 -12.61 0.56 16.47
C GLU A 7 -11.52 -0.08 17.36
N ARG A 8 -11.18 -1.37 17.19
CA ARG A 8 -10.16 -2.01 18.05
C ARG A 8 -9.09 -2.83 17.35
N ARG A 9 -9.15 -3.00 16.02
CA ARG A 9 -8.17 -3.83 15.30
C ARG A 9 -7.21 -2.95 14.52
N LYS A 10 -5.93 -2.89 14.91
CA LYS A 10 -4.87 -2.19 14.14
C LYS A 10 -4.54 -2.86 12.79
N TYR A 11 -5.11 -4.04 12.51
CA TYR A 11 -4.75 -4.92 11.40
C TYR A 11 -5.96 -5.73 10.88
N LEU A 12 -5.93 -6.10 9.60
CA LEU A 12 -6.83 -7.10 8.98
C LEU A 12 -6.10 -8.44 8.81
N ARG A 13 -6.84 -9.56 8.87
CA ARG A 13 -6.32 -10.93 8.73
C ARG A 13 -7.19 -11.74 7.78
N ASN A 14 -6.57 -12.49 6.88
CA ASN A 14 -7.20 -13.52 6.06
C ASN A 14 -6.24 -14.72 5.95
N GLY A 15 -6.61 -15.85 6.54
CA GLY A 15 -5.75 -17.03 6.68
C GLY A 15 -4.44 -16.76 7.43
N GLU A 16 -3.32 -17.10 6.79
CA GLU A 16 -1.94 -16.93 7.28
C GLU A 16 -1.33 -15.56 6.95
N ARG A 17 -2.12 -14.65 6.36
CA ARG A 17 -1.67 -13.31 5.99
C ARG A 17 -2.29 -12.24 6.86
N TRP A 18 -1.58 -11.13 7.04
CA TRP A 18 -2.07 -9.96 7.75
C TRP A 18 -1.52 -8.66 7.15
N VAL A 19 -2.19 -7.55 7.44
CA VAL A 19 -1.87 -6.20 6.92
C VAL A 19 -2.38 -5.14 7.89
N THR A 20 -1.67 -4.02 8.05
CA THR A 20 -2.15 -2.90 8.89
C THR A 20 -3.32 -2.17 8.22
N ILE A 21 -4.22 -1.57 9.00
CA ILE A 21 -5.28 -0.71 8.41
C ILE A 21 -4.70 0.43 7.58
N ASN A 22 -3.59 1.03 8.03
CA ASN A 22 -2.92 2.10 7.27
C ASN A 22 -2.41 1.61 5.91
N GLU A 23 -1.85 0.39 5.83
CA GLU A 23 -1.42 -0.21 4.57
C GLU A 23 -2.59 -0.50 3.63
N VAL A 24 -3.78 -0.86 4.15
CA VAL A 24 -4.98 -1.05 3.33
C VAL A 24 -5.34 0.24 2.58
N VAL A 25 -5.21 1.41 3.21
CA VAL A 25 -5.44 2.71 2.56
C VAL A 25 -4.49 2.90 1.37
N TYR A 26 -3.22 2.54 1.54
CA TYR A 26 -2.26 2.61 0.43
C TYR A 26 -2.52 1.56 -0.64
N CYS A 27 -2.99 0.36 -0.29
CA CYS A 27 -3.39 -0.65 -1.25
C CYS A 27 -4.60 -0.19 -2.08
N ARG A 28 -5.55 0.49 -1.45
CA ARG A 28 -6.66 1.15 -2.17
C ARG A 28 -6.17 2.24 -3.10
N LEU A 29 -5.25 3.09 -2.65
CA LEU A 29 -4.65 4.09 -3.53
C LEU A 29 -3.88 3.44 -4.69
N TRP A 30 -3.12 2.38 -4.46
CA TRP A 30 -2.44 1.62 -5.51
C TRP A 30 -3.45 1.13 -6.55
N PHE A 31 -4.50 0.45 -6.09
CA PHE A 31 -5.59 -0.03 -6.92
C PHE A 31 -6.20 1.09 -7.79
N GLU A 32 -6.49 2.25 -7.20
CA GLU A 32 -7.01 3.39 -7.97
C GLU A 32 -5.98 4.00 -8.93
N PHE A 33 -4.70 4.06 -8.56
CA PHE A 33 -3.64 4.59 -9.43
C PHE A 33 -3.40 3.72 -10.67
N LEU A 34 -3.65 2.40 -10.60
CA LEU A 34 -3.54 1.52 -11.77
C LEU A 34 -4.52 1.90 -12.89
N VAL A 35 -5.67 2.49 -12.57
CA VAL A 35 -6.64 3.00 -13.56
C VAL A 35 -5.98 4.06 -14.45
N PHE A 36 -5.06 4.85 -13.90
CA PHE A 36 -4.38 5.94 -14.58
C PHE A 36 -3.09 5.53 -15.28
N SER A 37 -2.72 4.24 -15.29
CA SER A 37 -1.50 3.74 -15.93
C SER A 37 -1.78 3.26 -17.35
N PRO A 38 -1.26 3.94 -18.39
CA PRO A 38 -1.42 3.47 -19.76
C PRO A 38 -0.77 2.10 -19.99
N SER A 39 0.38 1.81 -19.36
CA SER A 39 1.03 0.50 -19.51
C SER A 39 0.21 -0.64 -18.88
N TYR A 40 -0.47 -0.39 -17.76
CA TYR A 40 -1.37 -1.38 -17.15
C TYR A 40 -2.60 -1.65 -18.02
N GLU A 41 -3.16 -0.63 -18.67
CA GLU A 41 -4.24 -0.83 -19.65
C GLU A 41 -3.75 -1.62 -20.88
N LEU A 42 -2.52 -1.38 -21.36
CA LEU A 42 -1.93 -2.18 -22.43
C LEU A 42 -1.78 -3.65 -22.01
N ALA A 43 -1.42 -3.93 -20.75
CA ALA A 43 -1.38 -5.29 -20.22
C ALA A 43 -2.76 -5.94 -20.18
N ARG A 44 -3.81 -5.19 -19.79
CA ARG A 44 -5.20 -5.65 -19.86
C ARG A 44 -5.62 -6.00 -21.28
N LYS A 45 -5.39 -5.11 -22.24
CA LYS A 45 -5.68 -5.33 -23.67
C LYS A 45 -4.90 -6.52 -24.23
N HIS A 46 -3.63 -6.66 -23.87
CA HIS A 46 -2.79 -7.80 -24.26
C HIS A 46 -3.38 -9.12 -23.78
N ARG A 47 -3.75 -9.20 -22.49
CA ARG A 47 -4.36 -10.41 -21.92
C ARG A 47 -5.76 -10.69 -22.45
N ALA A 48 -6.51 -9.66 -22.84
CA ALA A 48 -7.80 -9.80 -23.52
C ALA A 48 -7.67 -10.16 -25.01
N GLY A 49 -6.48 -10.12 -25.60
CA GLY A 49 -6.28 -10.32 -27.04
C GLY A 49 -6.82 -9.18 -27.92
N THR A 50 -6.92 -7.96 -27.36
CA THR A 50 -7.54 -6.79 -28.03
C THR A 50 -6.54 -5.66 -28.30
N LEU A 51 -5.24 -5.96 -28.39
CA LEU A 51 -4.24 -4.95 -28.80
C LEU A 51 -4.45 -4.55 -30.26
N THR A 52 -4.49 -3.25 -30.50
CA THR A 52 -4.42 -2.67 -31.85
C THR A 52 -2.96 -2.48 -32.28
N ASP A 53 -2.72 -2.25 -33.57
CA ASP A 53 -1.37 -1.91 -34.08
C ASP A 53 -0.79 -0.66 -33.37
N SER A 54 -1.65 0.31 -33.04
CA SER A 54 -1.28 1.50 -32.28
C SER A 54 -0.90 1.18 -30.83
N ASP A 55 -1.57 0.21 -30.20
CA ASP A 55 -1.21 -0.27 -28.88
C ASP A 55 0.14 -1.00 -28.91
N GLN A 56 0.35 -1.86 -29.91
CA GLN A 56 1.58 -2.62 -30.09
C GLN A 56 2.81 -1.71 -30.24
N ALA A 57 2.67 -0.61 -30.97
CA ALA A 57 3.73 0.39 -31.16
C ALA A 57 4.12 1.15 -29.87
N ARG A 58 3.25 1.15 -28.86
CA ARG A 58 3.45 1.87 -27.58
C ARG A 58 3.89 0.97 -26.44
N LEU A 59 4.03 -0.34 -26.67
CA LEU A 59 4.48 -1.26 -25.63
C LEU A 59 5.88 -0.85 -25.13
N PRO A 60 6.04 -0.68 -23.81
CA PRO A 60 7.34 -0.31 -23.26
C PRO A 60 8.33 -1.48 -23.35
N ALA A 61 9.64 -1.17 -23.31
CA ALA A 61 10.67 -2.21 -23.38
C ALA A 61 10.61 -3.21 -22.22
N ASP A 62 10.13 -2.78 -21.04
CA ASP A 62 9.94 -3.58 -19.84
C ASP A 62 8.50 -4.11 -19.70
N PHE A 63 7.74 -4.23 -20.79
CA PHE A 63 6.34 -4.64 -20.74
C PHE A 63 6.10 -5.99 -20.05
N ALA A 64 7.10 -6.89 -20.05
CA ALA A 64 7.04 -8.14 -19.31
C ALA A 64 6.86 -7.93 -17.80
N ASP A 65 7.49 -6.90 -17.21
CA ASP A 65 7.34 -6.57 -15.79
C ASP A 65 5.93 -6.05 -15.50
N VAL A 66 5.37 -5.25 -16.41
CA VAL A 66 3.99 -4.75 -16.32
C VAL A 66 2.98 -5.90 -16.42
N LEU A 67 3.21 -6.84 -17.35
CA LEU A 67 2.39 -8.04 -17.49
C LEU A 67 2.42 -8.90 -16.23
N ALA A 68 3.58 -9.07 -15.59
CA ALA A 68 3.70 -9.85 -14.36
C ALA A 68 2.87 -9.23 -13.21
N VAL A 69 2.83 -7.90 -13.10
CA VAL A 69 1.98 -7.20 -12.13
C VAL A 69 0.50 -7.35 -12.48
N PHE A 70 0.15 -7.23 -13.76
CA PHE A 70 -1.22 -7.45 -14.22
C PHE A 70 -1.68 -8.90 -13.95
N ASP A 71 -0.81 -9.90 -14.15
CA ASP A 71 -1.15 -11.31 -13.90
C ASP A 71 -1.42 -11.58 -12.42
N ASP A 72 -0.74 -10.88 -11.51
CA ASP A 72 -1.01 -10.98 -10.08
C ASP A 72 -2.29 -10.23 -9.67
N LEU A 73 -2.41 -8.97 -10.09
CA LEU A 73 -3.43 -8.05 -9.58
C LEU A 73 -4.74 -8.10 -10.38
N GLY A 74 -4.67 -8.53 -11.64
CA GLY A 74 -5.79 -8.74 -12.55
C GLY A 74 -6.42 -7.47 -13.10
N ASP A 75 -7.56 -7.64 -13.78
CA ASP A 75 -8.35 -6.53 -14.28
C ASP A 75 -9.04 -5.78 -13.12
N ILE A 76 -8.57 -4.57 -12.86
CA ILE A 76 -9.08 -3.65 -11.81
C ILE A 76 -10.22 -2.75 -12.30
N GLN A 77 -10.56 -2.78 -13.59
CA GLN A 77 -11.60 -1.94 -14.19
C GLN A 77 -13.01 -2.49 -13.93
N ARG A 78 -13.14 -3.79 -13.68
CA ARG A 78 -14.42 -4.52 -13.54
C ARG A 78 -14.52 -5.30 -12.23
N ILE A 79 -13.97 -4.73 -11.17
CA ILE A 79 -14.04 -5.28 -9.82
C ILE A 79 -14.07 -4.14 -8.80
N THR A 80 -14.83 -4.29 -7.72
CA THR A 80 -14.78 -3.32 -6.61
C THR A 80 -13.48 -3.53 -5.83
N PHE A 81 -13.00 -2.50 -5.13
CA PHE A 81 -11.82 -2.68 -4.28
C PHE A 81 -12.05 -3.74 -3.20
N ASP A 82 -13.24 -3.81 -2.62
CA ASP A 82 -13.50 -4.72 -1.50
C ASP A 82 -13.48 -6.19 -1.98
N ASP A 83 -14.11 -6.47 -3.12
CA ASP A 83 -14.05 -7.80 -3.76
C ASP A 83 -12.63 -8.14 -4.21
N TRP A 84 -11.96 -7.19 -4.88
CA TRP A 84 -10.57 -7.35 -5.32
C TRP A 84 -9.63 -7.60 -4.16
N TRP A 85 -9.84 -6.92 -3.03
CA TRP A 85 -9.02 -7.05 -1.85
C TRP A 85 -9.15 -8.44 -1.23
N LEU A 86 -10.38 -8.96 -1.14
CA LEU A 86 -10.64 -10.29 -0.59
C LEU A 86 -10.14 -11.42 -1.52
N ASP A 87 -10.28 -11.26 -2.83
CA ASP A 87 -9.90 -12.26 -3.83
C ASP A 87 -8.40 -12.27 -4.12
N LYS A 88 -7.82 -11.11 -4.44
CA LYS A 88 -6.45 -10.98 -4.97
C LYS A 88 -5.55 -10.16 -4.08
N GLY A 89 -5.95 -8.94 -3.73
CA GLY A 89 -5.09 -7.95 -3.08
C GLY A 89 -4.44 -8.49 -1.82
N PHE A 90 -5.21 -9.10 -0.91
CA PHE A 90 -4.69 -9.60 0.36
C PHE A 90 -3.57 -10.64 0.19
N ARG A 91 -3.59 -11.43 -0.89
CA ARG A 91 -2.56 -12.44 -1.19
C ARG A 91 -1.20 -11.81 -1.46
N PHE A 92 -1.15 -10.67 -2.15
CA PHE A 92 0.09 -10.05 -2.63
C PHE A 92 0.58 -8.91 -1.72
N PHE A 93 -0.34 -8.25 -1.02
CA PHE A 93 -0.06 -7.13 -0.11
C PHE A 93 0.04 -7.55 1.37
N GLY A 94 -0.42 -8.75 1.72
CA GLY A 94 -0.34 -9.27 3.09
C GLY A 94 1.03 -9.89 3.42
N TYR A 95 1.55 -9.61 4.60
CA TYR A 95 2.70 -10.30 5.16
C TYR A 95 2.32 -11.76 5.44
N GLN A 96 3.15 -12.72 5.04
CA GLN A 96 2.92 -14.14 5.35
C GLN A 96 3.53 -14.53 6.70
N GLY A 97 2.81 -15.38 7.45
CA GLY A 97 3.22 -15.92 8.74
C GLY A 97 2.32 -15.47 9.90
N GLU A 98 2.41 -16.18 11.02
CA GLU A 98 1.75 -15.78 12.26
C GLU A 98 2.32 -14.45 12.76
N GLN A 99 1.45 -13.57 13.27
CA GLN A 99 1.88 -12.32 13.88
C GLN A 99 2.73 -12.61 15.14
N PRO A 100 3.89 -11.98 15.31
CA PRO A 100 4.64 -12.02 16.56
C PRO A 100 3.76 -11.47 17.69
N ARG A 101 3.57 -12.27 18.73
CA ARG A 101 2.82 -11.87 19.93
C ARG A 101 3.63 -12.22 21.14
N VAL A 102 3.64 -11.32 22.12
CA VAL A 102 4.14 -11.64 23.46
C VAL A 102 3.26 -12.76 24.01
N GLY A 103 3.92 -13.85 24.43
CA GLY A 103 3.28 -15.01 25.04
C GLY A 103 4.16 -15.53 26.15
N VAL A 104 3.53 -16.14 27.16
CA VAL A 104 4.24 -16.85 28.22
C VAL A 104 4.60 -18.24 27.69
N ILE A 105 5.89 -18.57 27.67
CA ILE A 105 6.38 -19.92 27.32
C ILE A 105 6.18 -20.85 28.52
N ASP A 106 6.54 -20.38 29.72
CA ASP A 106 6.34 -21.13 30.95
C ASP A 106 6.31 -20.19 32.18
N VAL A 107 5.87 -20.72 33.32
CA VAL A 107 5.90 -20.06 34.64
C VAL A 107 6.60 -20.98 35.64
N LEU A 108 7.68 -20.49 36.23
CA LEU A 108 8.47 -21.26 37.20
C LEU A 108 7.94 -21.08 38.62
N PHE A 109 7.47 -22.18 39.22
CA PHE A 109 7.10 -22.30 40.63
C PHE A 109 8.03 -23.26 41.36
N ARG A 110 8.41 -22.92 42.60
CA ARG A 110 9.33 -23.71 43.45
C ARG A 110 8.83 -25.15 43.70
N GLU A 111 7.52 -25.35 43.68
CA GLU A 111 6.86 -26.60 44.05
C GLU A 111 6.81 -27.65 42.92
N ASN A 112 7.32 -27.35 41.72
CA ASN A 112 7.29 -28.26 40.58
C ASN A 112 8.64 -29.01 40.40
N PRO A 113 8.72 -30.32 40.73
CA PRO A 113 9.96 -31.10 40.59
C PRO A 113 10.33 -31.42 39.14
N ALA A 114 9.39 -31.39 38.19
CA ALA A 114 9.60 -31.68 36.76
C ALA A 114 9.74 -30.40 35.90
N GLN A 115 10.14 -29.30 36.54
CA GLN A 115 10.11 -27.97 35.94
C GLN A 115 11.07 -27.80 34.76
N LEU A 116 12.26 -28.39 34.83
CA LEU A 116 13.24 -28.32 33.74
C LEU A 116 12.72 -29.03 32.49
N GLU A 117 12.17 -30.23 32.63
CA GLU A 117 11.63 -31.02 31.52
C GLU A 117 10.42 -30.32 30.87
N THR A 118 9.53 -29.76 31.69
CA THR A 118 8.36 -29.01 31.21
C THR A 118 8.78 -27.77 30.41
N LEU A 119 9.76 -27.01 30.92
CA LEU A 119 10.29 -25.83 30.24
C LEU A 119 10.93 -26.19 28.90
N LEU A 120 11.73 -27.27 28.85
CA LEU A 120 12.38 -27.72 27.62
C LEU A 120 11.35 -28.14 26.56
N MET A 121 10.32 -28.89 26.96
CA MET A 121 9.24 -29.31 26.07
C MET A 121 8.48 -28.10 25.49
N ARG A 122 8.06 -27.15 26.35
CA ARG A 122 7.34 -25.93 25.93
C ARG A 122 8.21 -24.99 25.11
N GLY A 123 9.51 -24.91 25.44
CA GLY A 123 10.49 -24.17 24.66
C GLY A 123 10.67 -24.76 23.26
N ALA A 124 10.74 -26.09 23.15
CA ALA A 124 10.82 -26.79 21.86
C ALA A 124 9.54 -26.59 21.03
N GLU A 125 8.35 -26.69 21.64
CA GLU A 125 7.07 -26.39 20.99
C GLU A 125 7.04 -24.94 20.48
N TYR A 126 7.45 -23.98 21.31
CA TYR A 126 7.57 -22.58 20.90
C TYR A 126 8.48 -22.41 19.68
N ILE A 127 9.66 -23.03 19.67
CA ILE A 127 10.63 -22.92 18.56
C ILE A 127 10.09 -23.58 17.28
N ASN A 128 9.63 -24.82 17.38
CA ASN A 128 9.27 -25.65 16.23
C ASN A 128 7.92 -25.27 15.61
N GLU A 129 7.01 -24.72 16.41
CA GLU A 129 5.69 -24.35 15.93
C GLU A 129 5.50 -22.84 15.88
N ARG A 130 5.47 -22.17 17.04
CA ARG A 130 5.00 -20.78 17.12
C ARG A 130 5.99 -19.79 16.51
N TRP A 131 7.27 -19.92 16.83
CA TRP A 131 8.35 -19.07 16.33
C TRP A 131 8.64 -19.35 14.85
N SER A 132 8.61 -20.63 14.47
CA SER A 132 8.71 -21.08 13.08
C SER A 132 7.62 -20.45 12.21
N LYS A 133 6.34 -20.52 12.62
CA LYS A 133 5.21 -19.89 11.92
C LYS A 133 5.28 -18.36 11.89
N GLN A 134 5.97 -17.72 12.83
CA GLN A 134 6.19 -16.27 12.86
C GLN A 134 7.32 -15.80 11.93
N GLY A 135 7.96 -16.71 11.19
CA GLY A 135 9.09 -16.39 10.32
C GLY A 135 10.41 -16.27 11.08
N GLN A 136 10.54 -16.97 12.22
CA GLN A 136 11.79 -17.10 12.98
C GLN A 136 12.44 -15.76 13.36
N GLN A 137 11.61 -14.76 13.70
CA GLN A 137 12.08 -13.41 14.00
C GLN A 137 12.96 -13.38 15.26
N PRO A 138 14.00 -12.52 15.33
CA PRO A 138 14.78 -12.34 16.56
C PRO A 138 13.87 -12.15 17.78
N SER A 139 13.84 -13.13 18.67
CA SER A 139 12.95 -13.18 19.83
C SER A 139 13.76 -13.35 21.11
N ALA A 140 13.48 -12.51 22.11
CA ALA A 140 14.11 -12.64 23.42
C ALA A 140 13.25 -13.56 24.32
N ILE A 141 13.88 -14.58 24.90
CA ILE A 141 13.30 -15.33 26.01
C ILE A 141 13.79 -14.66 27.29
N VAL A 142 12.84 -14.16 28.10
CA VAL A 142 13.14 -13.38 29.32
C VAL A 142 12.52 -14.05 30.54
N ALA A 143 13.27 -14.09 31.64
CA ALA A 143 12.76 -14.48 32.95
C ALA A 143 12.24 -13.23 33.69
N ILE A 144 10.95 -13.20 34.01
CA ILE A 144 10.31 -12.07 34.70
C ILE A 144 9.84 -12.53 36.07
N PRO A 145 10.42 -12.02 37.18
CA PRO A 145 9.91 -12.30 38.51
C PRO A 145 8.50 -11.74 38.69
N LEU A 146 7.55 -12.59 39.05
CA LEU A 146 6.14 -12.22 39.21
C LEU A 146 5.86 -11.32 40.42
N SER A 147 6.84 -11.13 41.31
CA SER A 147 6.75 -10.25 42.48
C SER A 147 6.92 -8.76 42.16
N LEU A 148 7.39 -8.42 40.95
CA LEU A 148 7.60 -7.04 40.54
C LEU A 148 6.28 -6.34 40.20
N THR A 149 6.23 -5.03 40.38
CA THR A 149 5.12 -4.23 39.84
C THR A 149 5.23 -4.16 38.31
N LYS A 150 4.10 -3.91 37.63
CA LYS A 150 4.08 -3.73 36.16
C LYS A 150 5.05 -2.64 35.69
N ALA A 151 5.20 -1.55 36.45
CA ALA A 151 6.13 -0.47 36.14
C ALA A 151 7.58 -0.94 36.20
N GLN A 152 7.96 -1.67 37.26
CA GLN A 152 9.29 -2.26 37.39
C GLN A 152 9.57 -3.29 36.28
N MET A 153 8.60 -4.15 35.96
CA MET A 153 8.72 -5.11 34.85
C MET A 153 9.01 -4.40 33.51
N ALA A 154 8.26 -3.33 33.20
CA ALA A 154 8.44 -2.58 31.96
C ALA A 154 9.81 -1.90 31.89
N GLN A 155 10.24 -1.25 32.98
CA GLN A 155 11.55 -0.60 33.07
C GLN A 155 12.70 -1.60 32.91
N HIS A 156 12.61 -2.76 33.57
CA HIS A 156 13.63 -3.81 33.46
C HIS A 156 13.69 -4.41 32.06
N LEU A 157 12.52 -4.64 31.44
CA LEU A 157 12.44 -5.15 30.07
C LEU A 157 13.05 -4.16 29.07
N GLU A 158 12.74 -2.86 29.21
CA GLU A 158 13.32 -1.83 28.36
C GLU A 158 14.85 -1.78 28.47
N HIS A 159 15.38 -1.84 29.69
CA HIS A 159 16.82 -1.82 29.93
C HIS A 159 17.50 -3.08 29.36
N ALA A 160 16.93 -4.27 29.60
CA ALA A 160 17.49 -5.54 29.13
C ALA A 160 17.52 -5.66 27.60
N LEU A 161 16.52 -5.07 26.92
CA LEU A 161 16.41 -5.12 25.46
C LEU A 161 17.16 -3.97 24.74
N ALA A 162 17.58 -2.92 25.46
CA ALA A 162 18.26 -1.76 24.88
C ALA A 162 19.49 -2.12 24.00
N PRO A 163 20.38 -3.06 24.38
CA PRO A 163 21.54 -3.43 23.56
C PRO A 163 21.19 -4.11 22.24
N TYR A 164 19.99 -4.67 22.12
CA TYR A 164 19.55 -5.42 20.94
C TYR A 164 18.76 -4.53 19.96
N LYS A 165 18.35 -3.30 20.36
CA LYS A 165 17.54 -2.39 19.53
C LYS A 165 18.12 -2.16 18.13
N GLU A 166 19.44 -2.06 18.00
CA GLU A 166 20.09 -1.87 16.69
C GLU A 166 20.08 -3.14 15.83
N LYS A 167 20.17 -4.33 16.44
CA LYS A 167 20.13 -5.64 15.76
C LYS A 167 18.71 -6.10 15.40
N LEU A 168 17.69 -5.55 16.06
CA LEU A 168 16.27 -5.81 15.80
C LEU A 168 15.75 -5.14 14.50
N SER A 169 16.59 -4.39 13.79
CA SER A 169 16.23 -3.66 12.57
C SER A 169 16.04 -4.53 11.32
N TYR A 170 16.22 -5.85 11.44
CA TYR A 170 15.96 -6.81 10.36
C TYR A 170 14.94 -7.85 10.83
N LEU A 171 13.67 -7.47 10.74
CA LEU A 171 12.57 -8.42 10.76
C LEU A 171 12.49 -9.05 9.36
N THR A 172 12.41 -10.38 9.28
CA THR A 172 12.05 -11.06 8.03
C THR A 172 10.71 -11.78 8.19
N PRO A 173 9.56 -11.05 8.28
CA PRO A 173 8.37 -11.62 7.66
C PRO A 173 8.73 -11.88 6.19
N GLN A 174 8.15 -12.89 5.55
CA GLN A 174 8.19 -12.93 4.10
C GLN A 174 7.49 -11.64 3.64
N PRO A 175 8.23 -10.65 3.11
CA PRO A 175 7.64 -9.36 2.78
C PRO A 175 6.55 -9.60 1.76
N PRO A 176 5.48 -8.79 1.74
CA PRO A 176 4.51 -8.85 0.67
C PRO A 176 5.26 -8.73 -0.66
N LYS A 177 4.78 -9.43 -1.69
CA LYS A 177 5.34 -9.32 -3.06
C LYS A 177 5.37 -7.84 -3.48
N TYR A 178 4.30 -7.11 -3.12
CA TYR A 178 4.19 -5.68 -3.32
C TYR A 178 4.23 -4.93 -1.99
N GLY A 179 5.45 -4.67 -1.51
CA GLY A 179 5.69 -3.80 -0.38
C GLY A 179 5.58 -2.32 -0.76
N LEU A 180 5.12 -1.50 0.19
CA LEU A 180 5.06 -0.06 -0.02
C LEU A 180 6.48 0.54 -0.08
N HIS A 181 6.74 1.34 -1.12
CA HIS A 181 8.02 1.99 -1.36
C HIS A 181 8.20 3.25 -0.48
N GLY A 182 9.46 3.54 -0.12
CA GLY A 182 9.84 4.72 0.66
C GLY A 182 9.41 4.71 2.14
N ARG A 183 10.08 5.54 2.97
CA ARG A 183 9.81 5.68 4.43
C ARG A 183 8.85 6.81 4.78
N LYS A 184 8.76 7.86 3.95
CA LYS A 184 7.83 8.99 4.12
C LYS A 184 6.74 8.89 3.05
N ARG A 185 5.50 8.72 3.49
CA ARG A 185 4.34 8.57 2.61
C ARG A 185 3.28 9.55 3.08
N ASP A 186 2.89 10.48 2.21
CA ASP A 186 1.84 11.47 2.48
C ASP A 186 0.62 11.13 1.63
N THR A 187 -0.42 10.59 2.28
CA THR A 187 -1.69 10.25 1.63
C THR A 187 -2.36 11.47 1.02
N ASN A 188 -2.24 12.65 1.64
CA ASN A 188 -2.88 13.87 1.13
C ASN A 188 -2.30 14.27 -0.24
N SER A 189 -0.98 14.17 -0.41
CA SER A 189 -0.34 14.38 -1.71
C SER A 189 -0.81 13.37 -2.76
N LEU A 190 -0.94 12.09 -2.40
CA LEU A 190 -1.44 11.07 -3.33
C LEU A 190 -2.86 11.37 -3.81
N PHE A 191 -3.78 11.70 -2.88
CA PHE A 191 -5.15 12.10 -3.23
C PHE A 191 -5.17 13.34 -4.14
N ARG A 192 -4.36 14.36 -3.84
CA ARG A 192 -4.24 15.57 -4.67
C ARG A 192 -3.75 15.26 -6.08
N TYR A 193 -2.74 14.40 -6.22
CA TYR A 193 -2.21 14.00 -7.54
C TYR A 193 -3.26 13.22 -8.33
N MET A 194 -3.91 12.24 -7.70
CA MET A 194 -4.98 11.46 -8.32
C MET A 194 -6.14 12.35 -8.77
N LYS A 195 -6.56 13.33 -7.95
CA LYS A 195 -7.61 14.29 -8.30
C LYS A 195 -7.20 15.15 -9.51
N CYS A 196 -5.93 15.55 -9.62
CA CYS A 196 -5.44 16.25 -10.81
C CYS A 196 -5.52 15.39 -12.08
N LEU A 197 -5.17 14.10 -11.99
CA LEU A 197 -5.27 13.18 -13.12
C LEU A 197 -6.73 12.99 -13.55
N LEU A 198 -7.63 12.78 -12.58
CA LEU A 198 -9.06 12.62 -12.84
C LEU A 198 -9.64 13.84 -13.57
N VAL A 199 -9.38 15.05 -13.05
CA VAL A 199 -9.87 16.29 -13.69
C VAL A 199 -9.26 16.47 -15.08
N LYS A 200 -7.95 16.18 -15.25
CA LYS A 200 -7.28 16.29 -16.55
C LYS A 200 -7.83 15.29 -17.57
N ALA A 201 -8.13 14.07 -17.16
CA ALA A 201 -8.72 13.05 -18.03
C ALA A 201 -10.16 13.44 -18.42
N GLN A 202 -10.97 13.89 -17.46
CA GLN A 202 -12.36 14.29 -17.72
C GLN A 202 -12.48 15.53 -18.59
N PHE A 203 -11.54 16.48 -18.46
CA PHE A 203 -11.50 17.71 -19.23
C PHE A 203 -10.13 17.91 -19.88
N PRO A 204 -9.80 17.21 -20.99
CA PRO A 204 -8.48 17.27 -21.60
C PRO A 204 -8.02 18.70 -21.98
N GLU A 205 -8.94 19.58 -22.35
CA GLU A 205 -8.63 20.95 -22.78
C GLU A 205 -8.64 21.99 -21.65
N ILE A 206 -8.95 21.60 -20.42
CA ILE A 206 -8.99 22.53 -19.29
C ILE A 206 -7.60 23.10 -18.99
N LYS A 207 -7.54 24.39 -18.62
CA LYS A 207 -6.26 25.05 -18.32
C LYS A 207 -5.69 24.50 -17.01
N LEU A 208 -4.38 24.27 -16.96
CA LEU A 208 -3.70 23.68 -15.80
C LEU A 208 -4.01 24.39 -14.48
N TYR A 209 -4.06 25.71 -14.44
CA TYR A 209 -4.35 26.42 -13.18
C TYR A 209 -5.76 26.13 -12.65
N GLN A 210 -6.74 25.91 -13.53
CA GLN A 210 -8.11 25.55 -13.15
C GLN A 210 -8.15 24.14 -12.55
N ILE A 211 -7.36 23.20 -13.10
CA ILE A 211 -7.18 21.86 -12.52
C ILE A 211 -6.66 21.97 -11.09
N GLY A 212 -5.60 22.76 -10.87
CA GLY A 212 -5.01 22.92 -9.54
C GLY A 212 -5.96 23.55 -8.53
N ALA A 213 -6.83 24.46 -8.99
CA ALA A 213 -7.86 25.07 -8.16
C ALA A 213 -8.89 24.01 -7.74
N VAL A 214 -9.49 23.30 -8.70
CA VAL A 214 -10.46 22.21 -8.45
C VAL A 214 -9.86 21.10 -7.60
N ALA A 215 -8.59 20.75 -7.84
CA ALA A 215 -7.90 19.69 -7.11
C ALA A 215 -7.47 20.09 -5.68
N GLY A 216 -7.56 21.37 -5.30
CA GLY A 216 -7.17 21.86 -3.98
C GLY A 216 -5.67 21.69 -3.71
N LEU A 217 -4.82 21.98 -4.71
CA LEU A 217 -3.36 21.82 -4.60
C LEU A 217 -2.71 22.78 -3.61
N SER A 218 -3.31 23.94 -3.36
CA SER A 218 -2.81 24.94 -2.43
C SER A 218 -3.97 25.58 -1.69
N SER A 219 -3.96 25.54 -0.36
CA SER A 219 -4.94 26.26 0.44
C SER A 219 -4.88 27.78 0.21
N THR A 220 -3.71 28.31 -0.15
CA THR A 220 -3.49 29.74 -0.39
C THR A 220 -4.02 30.19 -1.76
N TYR A 221 -3.76 29.40 -2.80
CA TYR A 221 -4.07 29.80 -4.18
C TYR A 221 -5.42 29.26 -4.65
N SER A 222 -5.86 28.10 -4.16
CA SER A 222 -7.14 27.51 -4.54
C SER A 222 -8.33 28.26 -3.92
N SER A 223 -8.19 28.85 -2.73
CA SER A 223 -9.28 29.59 -2.07
C SER A 223 -9.54 30.98 -2.66
N ARG A 224 -8.52 31.59 -3.28
CA ARG A 224 -8.60 32.93 -3.88
C ARG A 224 -9.19 32.93 -5.31
N PHE A 225 -9.55 31.74 -5.81
CA PHE A 225 -10.12 31.55 -7.14
C PHE A 225 -11.46 32.26 -7.32
N GLU A 226 -12.24 32.45 -6.23
CA GLU A 226 -13.57 33.06 -6.30
C GLU A 226 -13.57 34.60 -6.15
N GLU A 227 -12.50 35.21 -5.61
CA GLU A 227 -12.58 36.59 -5.10
C GLU A 227 -11.82 37.66 -5.90
N ASN A 228 -10.72 37.34 -6.60
CA ASN A 228 -10.05 38.24 -7.56
C ASN A 228 -8.88 37.49 -8.21
N GLU A 229 -8.94 37.23 -9.52
CA GLU A 229 -7.96 36.39 -10.22
C GLU A 229 -6.62 37.12 -10.48
N ASP A 230 -5.68 37.02 -9.55
CA ASP A 230 -4.29 37.48 -9.75
C ASP A 230 -3.54 36.60 -10.79
N ILE A 231 -2.80 37.25 -11.69
CA ILE A 231 -1.98 36.60 -12.73
C ILE A 231 -0.88 35.75 -12.09
N GLU A 232 -0.28 36.22 -10.98
CA GLU A 232 0.79 35.49 -10.28
C GLU A 232 0.28 34.18 -9.67
N ASP A 233 -0.89 34.22 -9.03
CA ASP A 233 -1.54 33.05 -8.43
C ASP A 233 -1.87 31.99 -9.51
N ARG A 234 -2.38 32.41 -10.68
CA ARG A 234 -2.61 31.50 -11.81
C ARG A 234 -1.31 30.86 -12.31
N HIS A 235 -0.23 31.63 -12.39
CA HIS A 235 1.06 31.11 -12.83
C HIS A 235 1.62 30.08 -11.82
N ALA A 236 1.54 30.36 -10.53
CA ALA A 236 1.94 29.44 -9.46
C ALA A 236 1.13 28.14 -9.50
N LEU A 237 -0.20 28.23 -9.59
CA LEU A 237 -1.11 27.09 -9.74
C LEU A 237 -0.81 26.26 -10.98
N LYS A 238 -0.53 26.89 -12.12
CA LYS A 238 -0.13 26.21 -13.36
C LYS A 238 1.10 25.34 -13.14
N ILE A 239 2.15 25.87 -12.51
CA ILE A 239 3.40 25.13 -12.22
C ILE A 239 3.12 23.96 -11.27
N LEU A 240 2.41 24.21 -10.17
CA LEU A 240 2.07 23.17 -9.19
C LEU A 240 1.26 22.04 -9.82
N THR A 241 0.29 22.38 -10.67
CA THR A 241 -0.55 21.41 -11.38
C THR A 241 0.28 20.60 -12.36
N SER A 242 1.11 21.24 -13.17
CA SER A 242 1.99 20.52 -14.10
C SER A 242 2.86 19.48 -13.38
N ARG A 243 3.40 19.86 -12.21
CA ARG A 243 4.17 18.96 -11.36
C ARG A 243 3.32 17.83 -10.77
N ALA A 244 2.11 18.15 -10.29
CA ALA A 244 1.18 17.18 -9.71
C ALA A 244 0.75 16.12 -10.73
N ILE A 245 0.41 16.53 -11.96
CA ILE A 245 0.06 15.62 -13.07
C ILE A 245 1.25 14.74 -13.40
N SER A 246 2.44 15.33 -13.60
CA SER A 246 3.65 14.55 -13.90
C SER A 246 3.96 13.51 -12.81
N ARG A 247 3.88 13.89 -11.54
CA ARG A 247 4.08 12.97 -10.41
C ARG A 247 3.02 11.89 -10.35
N GLY A 248 1.76 12.25 -10.54
CA GLY A 248 0.64 11.30 -10.56
C GLY A 248 0.82 10.24 -11.63
N LEU A 249 1.17 10.63 -12.85
CA LEU A 249 1.44 9.71 -13.95
C LEU A 249 2.62 8.78 -13.64
N MET A 250 3.71 9.30 -13.07
CA MET A 250 4.83 8.45 -12.66
C MET A 250 4.44 7.47 -11.54
N ILE A 251 3.58 7.89 -10.61
CA ILE A 251 3.05 6.98 -9.57
C ILE A 251 2.22 5.86 -10.20
N ALA A 252 1.35 6.17 -11.15
CA ALA A 252 0.57 5.17 -11.86
C ALA A 252 1.47 4.19 -12.64
N GLU A 253 2.41 4.70 -13.42
CA GLU A 253 3.32 3.88 -14.24
C GLU A 253 4.30 3.05 -13.40
N ASN A 254 4.74 3.55 -12.25
CA ASN A 254 5.56 2.77 -11.32
C ASN A 254 4.72 1.73 -10.55
N ALA A 255 3.47 2.05 -10.23
CA ALA A 255 2.53 1.10 -9.62
C ALA A 255 2.29 -0.11 -10.53
N ALA A 256 2.19 0.11 -11.84
CA ALA A 256 2.09 -0.95 -12.85
C ALA A 256 3.35 -1.83 -12.94
N ARG A 257 4.44 -1.46 -12.28
CA ARG A 257 5.71 -2.21 -12.19
C ARG A 257 6.00 -2.70 -10.77
N GLY A 258 5.01 -2.72 -9.89
CA GLY A 258 5.20 -3.22 -8.54
C GLY A 258 5.85 -2.23 -7.58
N ILE A 259 5.99 -0.95 -7.95
CA ILE A 259 6.68 0.06 -7.15
C ILE A 259 5.74 1.21 -6.79
N PHE A 260 5.22 1.21 -5.56
CA PHE A 260 4.30 2.25 -5.12
C PHE A 260 4.39 2.55 -3.61
N PRO A 261 4.23 3.80 -3.17
CA PRO A 261 4.14 5.01 -4.01
C PRO A 261 5.54 5.46 -4.45
N SER A 262 5.70 5.76 -5.74
CA SER A 262 6.95 6.32 -6.27
C SER A 262 6.68 7.20 -7.48
N TYR A 263 7.16 8.44 -7.46
CA TYR A 263 7.16 9.33 -8.63
C TYR A 263 8.55 9.46 -9.26
N ASN A 264 9.46 8.53 -8.97
CA ASN A 264 10.75 8.49 -9.64
C ASN A 264 10.53 8.38 -11.15
N ARG A 265 11.34 9.10 -11.91
CA ARG A 265 11.27 9.06 -13.37
C ARG A 265 11.50 7.63 -13.83
N ASN A 266 10.63 7.17 -14.70
CA ASN A 266 10.72 5.88 -15.35
C ASN A 266 10.87 6.09 -16.86
N GLU A 267 11.94 5.57 -17.44
CA GLU A 267 12.27 5.72 -18.86
C GLU A 267 11.34 4.93 -19.77
N HIS A 268 10.68 3.90 -19.22
CA HIS A 268 9.72 3.06 -19.90
C HIS A 268 8.27 3.47 -19.63
N ALA A 269 8.04 4.57 -18.92
CA ALA A 269 6.69 5.08 -18.71
C ALA A 269 6.02 5.42 -20.04
N VAL A 270 4.80 4.91 -20.23
CA VAL A 270 4.00 5.17 -21.42
C VAL A 270 3.30 6.51 -21.28
N ALA A 271 3.40 7.36 -22.30
CA ALA A 271 2.72 8.65 -22.32
C ALA A 271 1.19 8.46 -22.30
N PRO A 272 0.45 9.26 -21.51
CA PRO A 272 -1.00 9.14 -21.45
C PRO A 272 -1.66 9.64 -22.72
N ASN A 273 -2.68 8.91 -23.17
CA ASN A 273 -3.72 9.45 -24.03
C ASN A 273 -4.91 9.84 -23.16
N TRP A 274 -5.19 11.15 -23.04
CA TRP A 274 -6.23 11.65 -22.13
C TRP A 274 -7.64 11.27 -22.56
N GLU A 275 -7.90 11.15 -23.87
CA GLU A 275 -9.21 10.72 -24.37
C GLU A 275 -9.44 9.25 -24.06
N GLU A 276 -8.44 8.40 -24.32
CA GLU A 276 -8.48 6.98 -23.94
C GLU A 276 -8.69 6.81 -22.42
N MET A 277 -7.92 7.56 -21.62
CA MET A 277 -8.04 7.54 -20.16
C MET A 277 -9.43 7.98 -19.68
N ARG A 278 -10.02 8.99 -20.33
CA ARG A 278 -11.41 9.40 -20.05
C ARG A 278 -12.39 8.27 -20.29
N HIS A 279 -12.32 7.63 -21.46
CA HIS A 279 -13.19 6.49 -21.77
C HIS A 279 -13.07 5.35 -20.77
N ILE A 280 -11.86 5.05 -20.30
CA ILE A 280 -11.62 4.04 -19.27
C ILE A 280 -12.30 4.43 -17.95
N ILE A 281 -12.09 5.67 -17.50
CA ILE A 281 -12.66 6.18 -16.25
C ILE A 281 -14.19 6.21 -16.31
N ASP A 282 -14.77 6.74 -17.40
CA ASP A 282 -16.22 6.80 -17.59
C ASP A 282 -16.81 5.40 -17.61
N SER A 283 -16.23 4.49 -18.39
CA SER A 283 -16.72 3.12 -18.49
C SER A 283 -16.62 2.36 -17.16
N ARG A 284 -15.58 2.60 -16.36
CA ARG A 284 -15.47 2.04 -15.00
C ARG A 284 -16.52 2.64 -14.07
N GLY A 285 -16.76 3.96 -14.15
CA GLY A 285 -17.79 4.66 -13.38
C GLY A 285 -19.19 4.12 -13.66
N ASP A 286 -19.58 4.04 -14.93
CA ASP A 286 -20.89 3.51 -15.36
C ASP A 286 -21.13 2.09 -14.85
N TRP A 287 -20.07 1.27 -14.83
CA TRP A 287 -20.17 -0.09 -14.31
C TRP A 287 -20.30 -0.14 -12.79
N LEU A 288 -19.56 0.69 -12.06
CA LEU A 288 -19.70 0.80 -10.60
C LEU A 288 -21.11 1.27 -10.21
N ASP A 289 -21.69 2.21 -10.96
CA ASP A 289 -23.05 2.71 -10.74
C ASP A 289 -24.14 1.67 -11.07
N SER A 290 -23.78 0.59 -11.79
CA SER A 290 -24.71 -0.49 -12.16
C SER A 290 -24.78 -1.66 -11.17
N LEU A 291 -23.91 -1.68 -10.15
CA LEU A 291 -23.85 -2.72 -9.10
C LEU A 291 -24.88 -2.47 -7.99
#